data_AF-A0A3C0G7Q6-F1
#
_entry.id   AF-A0A3C0G7Q6-F1
#
_cell.length_a   1.000
_cell.length_b   1.000
_cell.length_c   1.000
_cell.angle_alpha   90.00
_cell.angle_beta   90.00
_cell.angle_gamma   90.00
#
_symmetry.space_group_name_H-M   'P 1'
#
loop_
_entity.id
_entity.type
_entity.pdbx_description
1 polymer ?
#
loop_
_entity_poly.entity_id
_entity_poly.type
_entity_poly.pdbx_seq_one_letter_code
_entity_poly.pdbx_strand_id
1 'polypeptide(L)'
;MKPSPHRDTDLYFDKVIIGTTIQAMVTAYKYQIPIFVDERHKPLPNYHLPYSLDLSGIQVENKTKEYTLLSGKKEKRGMQRLELWNIMAYRLGIMGLMPMYGFYKNTFTDPVPINNNIRMFAVGTDNKVVNVYSSKTVLFDYPKHTFGKKVYMVNDYIELDKIYNFEADMFTSKDCDFLDTLNCETIFFKDKGRKHTVCAKSIITQENIDTWRYSQTAVRLKVQNSIFWNMEKNFNLMLGKREISPIMNRMEDSLEHIIDYDIMDSEIHE
;
A
#
# COMPACT_ATOMS: atom_id res chain seq x y z
N MET A 1 22.72 -35.74 -8.08
CA MET A 1 21.99 -34.46 -8.09
C MET A 1 21.25 -34.36 -9.40
N LYS A 2 19.90 -34.29 -9.41
CA LYS A 2 19.18 -33.94 -10.64
C LYS A 2 19.32 -32.43 -10.85
N PRO A 3 19.67 -31.94 -12.04
CA PRO A 3 19.56 -30.52 -12.33
C PRO A 3 18.06 -30.22 -12.34
N SER A 4 17.60 -29.33 -11.46
CA SER A 4 16.26 -28.76 -11.60
C SER A 4 16.36 -27.77 -12.77
N PRO A 5 15.70 -28.02 -13.92
CA PRO A 5 15.67 -27.01 -14.96
C PRO A 5 14.75 -25.91 -14.44
N HIS A 6 15.32 -24.81 -13.97
CA HIS A 6 14.58 -23.56 -13.91
C HIS A 6 14.10 -23.31 -15.34
N ARG A 7 12.79 -23.40 -15.58
CA ARG A 7 12.20 -23.04 -16.87
C ARG A 7 12.21 -21.53 -16.95
N ASP A 8 13.31 -20.99 -17.45
CA ASP A 8 13.40 -19.59 -17.81
C ASP A 8 12.40 -19.32 -18.93
N THR A 9 11.54 -18.33 -18.73
CA THR A 9 10.52 -17.93 -19.70
C THR A 9 10.78 -16.49 -20.09
N ASP A 10 10.92 -16.23 -21.39
CA ASP A 10 11.18 -14.88 -21.88
C ASP A 10 9.89 -14.24 -22.40
N LEU A 11 9.62 -13.01 -21.98
CA LEU A 11 8.52 -12.18 -22.47
C LEU A 11 9.09 -10.91 -23.09
N TYR A 12 8.49 -10.48 -24.20
CA TYR A 12 8.96 -9.31 -24.97
C TYR A 12 7.82 -8.31 -25.09
N PHE A 13 8.11 -7.05 -24.78
CA PHE A 13 7.14 -5.95 -24.83
C PHE A 13 7.79 -4.68 -25.36
N ASP A 14 7.07 -3.88 -26.16
CA ASP A 14 7.59 -2.58 -26.58
C ASP A 14 7.69 -1.62 -25.40
N LYS A 15 6.64 -1.58 -24.57
CA LYS A 15 6.54 -0.68 -23.42
C LYS A 15 5.90 -1.38 -22.23
N VAL A 16 6.47 -1.20 -21.03
CA VAL A 16 5.94 -1.78 -19.78
C VAL A 16 6.05 -0.80 -18.61
N ILE A 17 5.17 -0.96 -17.63
CA ILE A 17 5.22 -0.25 -16.35
C ILE A 17 5.64 -1.22 -15.25
N ILE A 18 6.54 -0.79 -14.37
CA ILE A 18 6.82 -1.46 -13.09
C ILE A 18 6.28 -0.55 -11.99
N GLY A 19 5.26 -1.02 -11.26
CA GLY A 19 4.62 -0.24 -10.21
C GLY A 19 3.49 -1.00 -9.51
N THR A 20 3.23 -0.67 -8.25
CA THR A 20 2.20 -1.34 -7.44
C THR A 20 1.13 -0.39 -6.93
N THR A 21 1.38 0.92 -6.92
CA THR A 21 0.39 1.87 -6.40
C THR A 21 -0.86 1.91 -7.27
N ILE A 22 -1.97 2.37 -6.68
CA ILE A 22 -3.21 2.61 -7.41
C ILE A 22 -2.95 3.54 -8.60
N GLN A 23 -2.12 4.55 -8.41
CA GLN A 23 -1.67 5.48 -9.44
C GLN A 23 -1.06 4.75 -10.64
N ALA A 24 -0.08 3.87 -10.41
CA ALA A 24 0.55 3.08 -11.47
C ALA A 24 -0.48 2.23 -12.22
N MET A 25 -1.39 1.59 -11.48
CA MET A 25 -2.42 0.72 -12.07
C MET A 25 -3.48 1.49 -12.86
N VAL A 26 -3.90 2.67 -12.39
CA VAL A 26 -4.81 3.57 -13.11
C VAL A 26 -4.14 4.09 -14.38
N THR A 27 -2.85 4.44 -14.32
CA THR A 27 -2.05 4.84 -15.48
C THR A 27 -1.99 3.73 -16.52
N ALA A 28 -1.62 2.51 -16.10
CA ALA A 28 -1.57 1.33 -16.95
C ALA A 28 -2.93 1.05 -17.62
N TYR A 29 -4.02 1.21 -16.86
CA TYR A 29 -5.37 1.05 -17.38
C TYR A 29 -5.74 2.14 -18.39
N LYS A 30 -5.45 3.41 -18.10
CA LYS A 30 -5.75 4.54 -19.00
C LYS A 30 -5.01 4.42 -20.34
N TYR A 31 -3.72 4.11 -20.29
CA TYR A 31 -2.86 4.05 -21.48
C TYR A 31 -2.74 2.65 -22.11
N GLN A 32 -3.43 1.65 -21.56
CA GLN A 32 -3.42 0.27 -22.06
C GLN A 32 -2.01 -0.36 -22.12
N ILE A 33 -1.19 -0.09 -21.10
CA ILE A 33 0.21 -0.56 -21.04
C ILE A 33 0.33 -1.72 -20.06
N PRO A 34 1.05 -2.81 -20.42
CA PRO A 34 1.31 -3.89 -19.49
C PRO A 34 2.03 -3.41 -18.22
N ILE A 35 1.51 -3.81 -17.07
CA ILE A 35 2.04 -3.46 -15.75
C ILE A 35 2.46 -4.70 -14.96
N PHE A 36 3.60 -4.55 -14.33
CA PHE A 36 4.24 -5.53 -13.47
C PHE A 36 4.17 -5.03 -12.02
N VAL A 37 3.37 -5.74 -11.20
CA VAL A 37 2.96 -5.34 -9.86
C VAL A 37 3.49 -6.26 -8.76
N ASP A 38 4.27 -5.74 -7.82
CA ASP A 38 4.74 -6.49 -6.64
C ASP A 38 3.71 -6.52 -5.53
N GLU A 39 3.15 -7.71 -5.27
CA GLU A 39 2.07 -7.87 -4.28
C GLU A 39 2.49 -7.48 -2.85
N ARG A 40 3.80 -7.52 -2.52
CA ARG A 40 4.29 -7.10 -1.18
C ARG A 40 4.06 -5.63 -0.91
N HIS A 41 3.91 -4.83 -1.96
CA HIS A 41 3.72 -3.38 -1.87
C HIS A 41 2.25 -2.99 -1.99
N LYS A 42 1.32 -3.95 -1.94
CA LYS A 42 -0.11 -3.66 -1.97
C LYS A 42 -0.49 -2.70 -0.82
N PRO A 43 -1.47 -1.80 -1.03
CA PRO A 43 -1.94 -0.92 0.02
C PRO A 43 -2.37 -1.71 1.26
N LEU A 44 -1.96 -1.24 2.44
CA LEU A 44 -2.42 -1.83 3.69
C LEU A 44 -3.93 -1.56 3.88
N PRO A 45 -4.64 -2.44 4.61
CA PRO A 45 -6.02 -2.19 5.01
C PRO A 45 -6.15 -0.88 5.79
N ASN A 46 -7.36 -0.31 5.78
CA ASN A 46 -7.74 0.89 6.54
C ASN A 46 -7.16 2.22 6.02
N TYR A 47 -6.40 2.23 4.92
CA TYR A 47 -6.07 3.47 4.21
C TYR A 47 -7.16 3.78 3.21
N HIS A 48 -7.74 4.98 3.29
CA HIS A 48 -8.88 5.40 2.47
C HIS A 48 -8.47 6.50 1.48
N LEU A 49 -9.22 6.62 0.40
CA LEU A 49 -9.11 7.74 -0.52
C LEU A 49 -9.85 8.97 0.04
N PRO A 50 -9.52 10.19 -0.41
CA PRO A 50 -10.35 11.36 -0.14
C PRO A 50 -11.79 11.13 -0.63
N TYR A 51 -12.79 11.55 0.16
CA TYR A 51 -14.20 11.39 -0.22
C TYR A 51 -14.59 12.23 -1.45
N SER A 52 -13.84 13.30 -1.72
CA SER A 52 -14.07 14.20 -2.84
C SER A 52 -13.37 13.77 -4.14
N LEU A 53 -12.57 12.70 -4.10
CA LEU A 53 -11.84 12.23 -5.28
C LEU A 53 -12.82 11.65 -6.30
N ASP A 54 -12.79 12.17 -7.53
CA ASP A 54 -13.57 11.64 -8.63
C ASP A 54 -12.84 10.46 -9.29
N LEU A 55 -13.55 9.33 -9.40
CA LEU A 55 -13.08 8.09 -10.03
C LEU A 55 -13.92 7.74 -11.28
N SER A 56 -14.78 8.66 -11.72
CA SER A 56 -15.64 8.49 -12.91
C SER A 56 -14.83 8.19 -14.18
N GLY A 57 -13.63 8.76 -14.31
CA GLY A 57 -12.71 8.52 -15.42
C GLY A 57 -12.24 7.07 -15.57
N ILE A 58 -12.35 6.28 -14.51
CA ILE A 58 -12.13 4.82 -14.54
C ILE A 58 -13.42 4.05 -14.30
N GLN A 59 -14.61 4.67 -14.37
CA GLN A 59 -15.89 4.00 -14.15
C GLN A 59 -15.94 3.24 -12.81
N VAL A 60 -15.45 3.87 -11.74
CA VAL A 60 -15.55 3.35 -10.37
C VAL A 60 -16.22 4.41 -9.51
N GLU A 61 -17.17 3.99 -8.68
CA GLU A 61 -17.79 4.87 -7.69
C GLU A 61 -16.91 4.95 -6.44
N ASN A 62 -16.56 6.17 -6.03
CA ASN A 62 -15.86 6.40 -4.77
C ASN A 62 -16.84 6.35 -3.59
N LYS A 63 -17.19 5.13 -3.15
CA LYS A 63 -18.13 4.91 -2.04
C LYS A 63 -17.69 5.68 -0.80
N THR A 64 -18.53 6.62 -0.37
CA THR A 64 -18.26 7.44 0.80
C THR A 64 -18.79 6.75 2.06
N LYS A 65 -17.96 6.71 3.10
CA LYS A 65 -18.35 6.29 4.45
C LYS A 65 -18.13 7.44 5.43
N GLU A 66 -19.10 7.63 6.31
CA GLU A 66 -19.02 8.58 7.41
C GLU A 66 -18.57 7.85 8.66
N TYR A 67 -17.58 8.41 9.36
CA TYR A 67 -17.05 7.90 10.61
C TYR A 67 -17.27 8.93 11.71
N THR A 68 -17.65 8.47 12.89
CA THR A 68 -17.79 9.32 14.08
C THR A 68 -16.52 9.23 14.92
N LEU A 69 -15.84 10.36 15.13
CA LEU A 69 -14.67 10.45 16.01
C LEU A 69 -15.09 10.42 17.48
N LEU A 70 -14.17 10.08 18.40
CA LEU A 70 -14.43 10.19 19.85
C LEU A 70 -14.83 11.61 20.30
N SER A 71 -14.45 12.64 19.54
CA SER A 71 -14.88 14.03 19.79
C SER A 71 -16.35 14.29 19.39
N GLY A 72 -17.05 13.31 18.83
CA GLY A 72 -18.37 13.46 18.22
C GLY A 72 -18.34 14.09 16.82
N LYS A 73 -17.18 14.55 16.35
CA LYS A 73 -17.04 15.10 14.99
C LYS A 73 -17.15 13.98 13.96
N LYS A 74 -17.92 14.23 12.90
CA LYS A 74 -18.05 13.32 11.76
C LYS A 74 -16.96 13.60 10.72
N GLU A 75 -16.35 12.54 10.21
CA GLU A 75 -15.36 12.58 9.15
C GLU A 75 -15.83 11.71 7.98
N LYS A 76 -15.77 12.24 6.76
CA LYS A 76 -16.10 11.49 5.55
C LYS A 76 -14.84 10.99 4.88
N ARG A 77 -14.85 9.73 4.46
CA ARG A 77 -13.76 9.09 3.74
C ARG A 77 -14.31 8.37 2.52
N GLY A 78 -13.52 8.33 1.47
CA GLY A 78 -13.81 7.56 0.27
C GLY A 78 -13.59 6.05 0.50
N MET A 79 -13.59 5.31 -0.60
CA MET A 79 -13.36 3.87 -0.59
C MET A 79 -11.95 3.53 -0.08
N GLN A 80 -11.76 2.26 0.31
CA GLN A 80 -10.45 1.79 0.71
C GLN A 80 -9.49 1.75 -0.49
N ARG A 81 -8.25 2.16 -0.27
CA ARG A 81 -7.17 2.06 -1.26
C ARG A 81 -6.99 0.62 -1.73
N LEU A 82 -7.04 -0.34 -0.81
CA LEU A 82 -6.97 -1.77 -1.14
C LEU A 82 -8.17 -2.24 -1.99
N GLU A 83 -9.38 -1.72 -1.75
CA GLU A 83 -10.55 -2.04 -2.56
C GLU A 83 -10.36 -1.57 -4.01
N LEU A 84 -9.93 -0.33 -4.21
CA LEU A 84 -9.64 0.18 -5.57
C LEU A 84 -8.50 -0.59 -6.23
N TRP A 85 -7.44 -0.89 -5.48
CA TRP A 85 -6.32 -1.70 -5.97
C TRP A 85 -6.79 -3.07 -6.49
N ASN A 86 -7.66 -3.76 -5.76
CA ASN A 86 -8.22 -5.04 -6.19
C ASN A 86 -9.09 -4.92 -7.46
N ILE A 87 -9.90 -3.85 -7.56
CA ILE A 87 -10.70 -3.57 -8.77
C ILE A 87 -9.78 -3.38 -9.97
N MET A 88 -8.71 -2.59 -9.81
CA MET A 88 -7.76 -2.35 -10.89
C MET A 88 -6.99 -3.61 -11.26
N ALA A 89 -6.53 -4.40 -10.29
CA ALA A 89 -5.83 -5.67 -10.53
C ALA A 89 -6.70 -6.63 -11.35
N TYR A 90 -7.97 -6.75 -10.97
CA TYR A 90 -8.93 -7.59 -11.67
C TYR A 90 -9.14 -7.14 -13.12
N ARG A 91 -9.36 -5.83 -13.35
CA ARG A 91 -9.59 -5.27 -14.68
C ARG A 91 -8.38 -5.42 -15.58
N LEU A 92 -7.20 -5.02 -15.10
CA LEU A 92 -5.93 -5.17 -15.83
C LEU A 92 -5.64 -6.65 -16.13
N GLY A 93 -5.96 -7.55 -15.19
CA GLY A 93 -5.83 -8.99 -15.39
C GLY A 93 -6.72 -9.51 -16.53
N ILE A 94 -8.00 -9.13 -16.58
CA ILE A 94 -8.92 -9.52 -17.67
C ILE A 94 -8.45 -8.97 -19.01
N MET A 95 -7.92 -7.76 -19.02
CA MET A 95 -7.41 -7.12 -20.24
C MET A 95 -6.06 -7.69 -20.71
N GLY A 96 -5.45 -8.61 -19.95
CA GLY A 96 -4.12 -9.13 -20.24
C GLY A 96 -2.99 -8.12 -20.00
N LEU A 97 -3.29 -6.97 -19.39
CA LEU A 97 -2.33 -5.91 -19.07
C LEU A 97 -1.61 -6.14 -17.75
N MET A 98 -2.03 -7.11 -16.94
CA MET A 98 -1.29 -7.55 -15.76
C MET A 98 -0.81 -8.99 -15.99
N PRO A 99 0.18 -9.19 -16.89
CA PRO A 99 0.59 -10.52 -17.35
C PRO A 99 1.08 -11.40 -16.20
N MET A 100 1.62 -10.79 -15.15
CA MET A 100 2.04 -11.47 -13.94
C MET A 100 1.71 -10.65 -12.69
N TYR A 101 1.16 -11.33 -11.68
CA TYR A 101 1.03 -10.81 -10.33
C TYR A 101 1.76 -11.78 -9.39
N GLY A 102 2.62 -11.25 -8.51
CA GLY A 102 3.43 -12.10 -7.64
C GLY A 102 4.57 -11.36 -6.96
N PHE A 103 5.49 -12.12 -6.36
CA PHE A 103 6.62 -11.59 -5.61
C PHE A 103 7.78 -11.21 -6.53
N TYR A 104 8.11 -9.93 -6.61
CA TYR A 104 9.25 -9.49 -7.42
C TYR A 104 10.51 -9.75 -6.61
N LYS A 105 11.30 -10.76 -6.99
CA LYS A 105 12.71 -10.72 -6.62
C LYS A 105 13.33 -9.67 -7.50
N ASN A 106 13.33 -8.44 -6.98
CA ASN A 106 13.92 -7.33 -7.67
C ASN A 106 15.43 -7.54 -7.73
N THR A 107 15.87 -8.22 -8.79
CA THR A 107 17.25 -8.29 -9.21
C THR A 107 17.46 -7.21 -10.26
N PHE A 108 17.22 -5.93 -9.90
CA PHE A 108 17.98 -4.88 -10.53
C PHE A 108 19.44 -5.18 -10.17
N THR A 109 20.11 -5.96 -11.03
CA THR A 109 21.51 -6.36 -10.88
C THR A 109 22.42 -5.14 -10.86
N ASP A 110 21.92 -4.03 -11.40
CA ASP A 110 22.60 -2.76 -11.47
C ASP A 110 21.82 -1.67 -10.72
N PRO A 111 22.50 -0.71 -10.06
CA PRO A 111 21.85 0.49 -9.56
C PRO A 111 21.05 1.13 -10.69
N VAL A 112 19.77 1.47 -10.43
CA VAL A 112 18.86 2.08 -11.41
C VAL A 112 19.61 3.21 -12.12
N PRO A 113 19.92 3.08 -13.42
CA PRO A 113 20.71 4.08 -14.11
C PRO A 113 19.96 5.41 -14.07
N ILE A 114 20.71 6.50 -13.97
CA ILE A 114 20.25 7.89 -13.87
C ILE A 114 19.25 8.28 -15.00
N ASN A 115 19.15 7.46 -16.06
CA ASN A 115 18.27 7.67 -17.22
C ASN A 115 17.14 6.62 -17.38
N ASN A 116 16.77 5.84 -16.35
CA ASN A 116 15.64 4.88 -16.38
C ASN A 116 15.65 3.81 -17.50
N ASN A 117 16.80 3.52 -18.12
CA ASN A 117 16.91 2.53 -19.20
C ASN A 117 16.94 1.07 -18.69
N ILE A 118 15.86 0.64 -18.02
CA ILE A 118 15.67 -0.77 -17.66
C ILE A 118 15.18 -1.50 -18.92
N ARG A 119 16.07 -2.22 -19.60
CA ARG A 119 15.70 -3.00 -20.81
C ARG A 119 15.34 -4.45 -20.53
N MET A 120 15.67 -4.93 -19.33
CA MET A 120 15.39 -6.28 -18.89
C MET A 120 15.17 -6.31 -17.37
N PHE A 121 14.20 -7.07 -16.91
CA PHE A 121 14.02 -7.41 -15.49
C PHE A 121 13.46 -8.82 -15.33
N ALA A 122 13.64 -9.41 -14.16
CA ALA A 122 13.17 -10.77 -13.87
C ALA A 122 12.03 -10.76 -12.85
N VAL A 123 11.02 -11.60 -13.08
CA VAL A 123 9.91 -11.84 -12.16
C VAL A 123 10.01 -13.27 -11.65
N GLY A 124 10.06 -13.43 -10.33
CA GLY A 124 10.08 -14.74 -9.68
C GLY A 124 8.66 -15.20 -9.35
N THR A 125 8.25 -16.35 -9.86
CA THR A 125 6.97 -16.97 -9.51
C THR A 125 7.21 -18.39 -9.02
N ASP A 126 7.05 -18.63 -7.71
CA ASP A 126 7.29 -19.88 -6.97
C ASP A 126 8.59 -20.62 -7.35
N ASN A 127 8.62 -21.30 -8.51
CA ASN A 127 9.71 -22.12 -9.03
C ASN A 127 10.19 -21.73 -10.44
N LYS A 128 9.75 -20.60 -10.99
CA LYS A 128 10.13 -20.10 -12.32
C LYS A 128 10.66 -18.68 -12.24
N VAL A 129 11.61 -18.40 -13.13
CA VAL A 129 12.08 -17.05 -13.39
C VAL A 129 11.57 -16.67 -14.77
N VAL A 130 10.96 -15.50 -14.86
CA VAL A 130 10.46 -14.95 -16.10
C VAL A 130 11.28 -13.71 -16.42
N ASN A 131 12.02 -13.73 -17.51
CA ASN A 131 12.76 -12.57 -17.98
C ASN A 131 11.83 -11.74 -18.86
N VAL A 132 11.72 -10.46 -18.54
CA VAL A 132 10.91 -9.52 -19.28
C VAL A 132 11.85 -8.56 -19.98
N TYR A 133 11.81 -8.58 -21.31
CA TYR A 133 12.55 -7.68 -22.18
C TYR A 133 11.62 -6.56 -22.63
N SER A 134 12.09 -5.33 -22.52
CA SER A 134 11.34 -4.19 -23.04
C SER A 134 12.20 -3.09 -23.64
N SER A 135 11.71 -2.52 -24.74
CA SER A 135 12.32 -1.36 -25.38
C SER A 135 12.22 -0.12 -24.48
N LYS A 136 11.09 0.05 -23.77
CA LYS A 136 10.85 1.16 -22.83
C LYS A 136 10.17 0.68 -21.54
N THR A 137 10.89 0.77 -20.43
CA THR A 137 10.34 0.47 -19.10
C THR A 137 10.13 1.76 -18.31
N VAL A 138 8.91 1.95 -17.80
CA VAL A 138 8.57 3.05 -16.89
C VAL A 138 8.56 2.52 -15.47
N LEU A 139 9.56 2.91 -14.66
CA LEU A 139 9.56 2.64 -13.22
C LEU A 139 8.68 3.68 -12.53
N PHE A 140 7.47 3.30 -12.15
CA PHE A 140 6.47 4.23 -11.60
C PHE A 140 6.65 4.45 -10.10
N ASP A 141 6.91 3.37 -9.35
CA ASP A 141 7.01 3.40 -7.89
C ASP A 141 8.29 2.71 -7.41
N TYR A 142 8.99 3.32 -6.46
CA TYR A 142 10.12 2.71 -5.75
C TYR A 142 10.04 2.96 -4.24
N PRO A 143 10.62 2.11 -3.37
CA PRO A 143 10.60 2.35 -1.93
C PRO A 143 11.20 3.71 -1.56
N LYS A 144 10.48 4.47 -0.74
CA LYS A 144 10.91 5.75 -0.18
C LYS A 144 12.11 5.53 0.73
N HIS A 145 13.12 6.37 0.56
CA HIS A 145 14.26 6.43 1.46
C HIS A 145 14.29 7.80 2.14
N THR A 146 14.66 7.82 3.42
CA THR A 146 14.95 9.03 4.18
C THR A 146 16.29 8.83 4.86
N PHE A 147 17.22 9.77 4.68
CA PHE A 147 18.61 9.61 5.12
C PHE A 147 19.26 8.29 4.66
N GLY A 148 18.94 7.86 3.44
CA GLY A 148 19.45 6.60 2.86
C GLY A 148 18.80 5.32 3.40
N LYS A 149 17.78 5.42 4.27
CA LYS A 149 17.09 4.27 4.87
C LYS A 149 15.67 4.14 4.38
N LYS A 150 15.21 2.92 4.13
CA LYS A 150 13.83 2.64 3.70
C LYS A 150 12.85 3.09 4.76
N VAL A 151 11.70 3.60 4.31
CA VAL A 151 10.60 4.01 5.19
C VAL A 151 9.42 3.08 4.97
N TYR A 152 8.77 2.69 6.06
CA TYR A 152 7.67 1.74 6.06
C TYR A 152 6.43 2.32 6.70
N MET A 153 5.28 2.00 6.12
CA MET A 153 3.99 2.03 6.80
C MET A 153 3.82 0.73 7.58
N VAL A 154 3.43 0.85 8.84
CA VAL A 154 3.22 -0.28 9.74
C VAL A 154 1.83 -0.20 10.35
N ASN A 155 1.06 -1.27 10.19
CA ASN A 155 -0.21 -1.46 10.89
C ASN A 155 -0.02 -2.50 11.99
N ASP A 156 -0.21 -2.11 13.24
CA ASP A 156 -0.27 -2.98 14.41
C ASP A 156 -1.72 -3.20 14.80
N TYR A 157 -2.19 -4.44 14.66
CA TYR A 157 -3.52 -4.84 15.08
C TYR A 157 -3.49 -5.28 16.54
N ILE A 158 -4.38 -4.72 17.34
CA ILE A 158 -4.46 -4.96 18.78
C ILE A 158 -5.91 -5.34 19.09
N GLU A 159 -6.11 -6.48 19.74
CA GLU A 159 -7.43 -6.96 20.10
C GLU A 159 -7.84 -6.46 21.47
N LEU A 160 -9.10 -6.05 21.59
CA LEU A 160 -9.78 -5.76 22.85
C LEU A 160 -10.53 -7.03 23.31
N ASP A 161 -10.34 -7.40 24.57
CA ASP A 161 -10.99 -8.56 25.19
C ASP A 161 -12.49 -8.34 25.48
N LYS A 162 -12.96 -7.08 25.49
CA LYS A 162 -14.35 -6.70 25.72
C LYS A 162 -15.01 -6.08 24.50
N ILE A 163 -16.29 -6.39 24.34
CA ILE A 163 -17.19 -5.72 23.38
C ILE A 163 -17.66 -4.42 23.99
N TYR A 164 -17.45 -3.34 23.27
CA TYR A 164 -18.05 -2.05 23.58
C TYR A 164 -18.90 -1.58 22.40
N ASN A 165 -20.10 -1.12 22.71
CA ASN A 165 -21.01 -0.56 21.72
C ASN A 165 -20.80 0.96 21.68
N PHE A 166 -19.69 1.40 21.08
CA PHE A 166 -19.41 2.82 20.92
C PHE A 166 -20.24 3.41 19.77
N GLU A 167 -20.72 4.64 19.96
CA GLU A 167 -21.31 5.44 18.88
C GLU A 167 -20.22 6.05 17.95
N ALA A 168 -18.99 6.14 18.46
CA ALA A 168 -17.82 6.60 17.74
C ALA A 168 -16.98 5.42 17.21
N ASP A 169 -16.75 5.41 15.91
CA ASP A 169 -16.05 4.33 15.20
C ASP A 169 -14.56 4.59 15.04
N MET A 170 -14.08 5.79 15.40
CA MET A 170 -12.73 6.25 15.16
C MET A 170 -12.06 6.94 16.35
N PHE A 171 -10.84 6.48 16.65
CA PHE A 171 -9.86 7.22 17.45
C PHE A 171 -8.80 7.79 16.52
N THR A 172 -8.42 9.05 16.70
CA THR A 172 -7.28 9.65 16.00
C THR A 172 -6.29 10.15 17.03
N SER A 173 -5.10 9.56 17.07
CA SER A 173 -3.96 10.19 17.74
C SER A 173 -3.51 11.39 16.89
N LYS A 174 -3.10 12.48 17.55
CA LYS A 174 -2.74 13.74 16.88
C LYS A 174 -1.37 13.71 16.21
N ASP A 175 -0.61 12.63 16.36
CA ASP A 175 0.80 12.59 15.97
C ASP A 175 0.98 11.71 14.72
N CYS A 176 0.64 12.23 13.55
CA CYS A 176 0.89 11.53 12.28
C CYS A 176 1.56 12.40 11.23
N ASP A 177 2.36 13.39 11.66
CA ASP A 177 2.95 14.34 10.71
C ASP A 177 4.48 14.20 10.54
N PHE A 178 5.14 13.27 11.25
CA PHE A 178 6.59 13.11 11.16
C PHE A 178 7.06 11.66 11.00
N LEU A 179 8.30 11.49 10.53
CA LEU A 179 9.01 10.20 10.55
C LEU A 179 9.08 9.65 11.97
N ASP A 180 8.94 8.34 12.11
CA ASP A 180 8.96 7.64 13.39
C ASP A 180 7.83 8.08 14.35
N THR A 181 6.67 8.41 13.78
CA THR A 181 5.48 8.79 14.55
C THR A 181 4.43 7.68 14.55
N LEU A 182 3.75 7.53 15.69
CA LEU A 182 2.69 6.57 15.92
C LEU A 182 1.34 7.29 15.93
N ASN A 183 0.50 6.99 14.96
CA ASN A 183 -0.91 7.34 15.02
C ASN A 183 -1.74 6.09 15.33
N CYS A 184 -2.80 6.27 16.08
CA CYS A 184 -3.72 5.20 16.42
C CYS A 184 -4.98 5.47 15.63
N GLU A 185 -5.35 4.57 14.73
CA GLU A 185 -6.64 4.62 14.05
C GLU A 185 -7.45 3.40 14.46
N THR A 186 -8.22 3.55 15.52
CA THR A 186 -9.12 2.48 15.92
C THR A 186 -10.23 2.37 14.89
N ILE A 187 -10.35 1.21 14.23
CA ILE A 187 -11.54 0.84 13.46
C ILE A 187 -12.14 -0.35 14.18
N PHE A 188 -13.19 -0.09 14.95
CA PHE A 188 -13.93 -1.13 15.64
C PHE A 188 -14.71 -1.95 14.61
N PHE A 189 -14.21 -3.12 14.22
CA PHE A 189 -15.01 -4.09 13.47
C PHE A 189 -15.16 -5.38 14.27
N LYS A 190 -16.38 -5.93 14.23
CA LYS A 190 -16.74 -7.17 14.91
C LYS A 190 -16.18 -8.33 14.10
N ASP A 191 -15.09 -8.92 14.56
CA ASP A 191 -14.65 -10.19 13.98
C ASP A 191 -15.63 -11.30 14.40
N LYS A 192 -15.68 -12.42 13.65
CA LYS A 192 -16.53 -13.59 13.94
C LYS A 192 -16.11 -14.26 15.26
N GLY A 193 -16.39 -13.62 16.40
CA GLY A 193 -15.85 -14.06 17.69
C GLY A 193 -15.92 -13.07 18.86
N ARG A 194 -16.65 -11.94 18.77
CA ARG A 194 -16.87 -11.00 19.88
C ARG A 194 -15.66 -10.14 20.31
N LYS A 195 -14.67 -9.92 19.45
CA LYS A 195 -13.55 -9.01 19.75
C LYS A 195 -13.62 -7.77 18.87
N HIS A 196 -13.25 -6.62 19.43
CA HIS A 196 -12.94 -5.45 18.64
C HIS A 196 -11.44 -5.39 18.38
N THR A 197 -11.07 -4.95 17.18
CA THR A 197 -9.66 -4.74 16.82
C THR A 197 -9.38 -3.25 16.72
N VAL A 198 -8.24 -2.82 17.23
CA VAL A 198 -7.67 -1.49 17.07
C VAL A 198 -6.52 -1.59 16.08
N CYS A 199 -6.42 -0.66 15.13
CA CYS A 199 -5.30 -0.61 14.19
C CYS A 199 -4.42 0.62 14.50
N ALA A 200 -3.26 0.40 15.09
CA ALA A 200 -2.28 1.46 15.24
C ALA A 200 -1.44 1.57 13.96
N LYS A 201 -1.39 2.77 13.38
CA LYS A 201 -0.69 3.09 12.13
C LYS A 201 0.58 3.88 12.43
N SER A 202 1.71 3.41 11.95
CA SER A 202 2.99 4.09 12.14
C SER A 202 3.71 4.30 10.82
N ILE A 203 4.55 5.33 10.76
CA ILE A 203 5.54 5.51 9.71
C ILE A 203 6.91 5.37 10.36
N ILE A 204 7.66 4.32 10.02
CA ILE A 204 8.90 3.95 10.73
C ILE A 204 10.01 3.70 9.71
N THR A 205 11.22 4.17 10.02
CA THR A 205 12.42 3.85 9.23
C THR A 205 12.89 2.41 9.47
N GLN A 206 13.60 1.83 8.50
CA GLN A 206 14.06 0.42 8.56
C GLN A 206 14.80 0.07 9.85
N GLU A 207 15.65 0.98 10.36
CA GLU A 207 16.46 0.75 11.56
C GLU A 207 15.63 0.78 12.84
N ASN A 208 14.52 1.54 12.82
CA ASN A 208 13.70 1.77 14.00
C ASN A 208 12.63 0.69 14.20
N ILE A 209 12.28 -0.09 13.18
CA ILE A 209 11.23 -1.13 13.22
C ILE A 209 11.40 -2.09 14.41
N ASP A 210 12.65 -2.47 14.70
CA ASP A 210 12.99 -3.46 15.74
C ASP A 210 13.42 -2.82 17.07
N THR A 211 13.40 -1.49 17.17
CA THR A 211 13.72 -0.82 18.43
C THR A 211 12.56 -0.93 19.42
N TRP A 212 12.87 -0.95 20.72
CA TRP A 212 11.86 -1.02 21.78
C TRP A 212 10.73 -0.01 21.60
N ARG A 213 11.06 1.23 21.21
CA ARG A 213 10.12 2.35 21.05
C ARG A 213 9.00 2.09 20.04
N TYR A 214 9.27 1.26 19.03
CA TYR A 214 8.34 0.88 17.96
C TYR A 214 8.03 -0.62 17.96
N SER A 215 8.45 -1.35 18.99
CA SER A 215 8.05 -2.75 19.21
C SER A 215 6.52 -2.85 19.36
N GLN A 216 5.96 -4.00 18.98
CA GLN A 216 4.52 -4.26 19.12
C GLN A 216 4.06 -4.04 20.57
N THR A 217 4.86 -4.47 21.54
CA THR A 217 4.60 -4.28 22.98
C THR A 217 4.51 -2.80 23.34
N ALA A 218 5.45 -1.96 22.89
CA ALA A 218 5.43 -0.53 23.18
C ALA A 218 4.25 0.18 22.50
N VAL A 219 3.94 -0.19 21.25
CA VAL A 219 2.77 0.32 20.53
C VAL A 219 1.48 -0.04 21.28
N ARG A 220 1.34 -1.28 21.75
CA ARG A 220 0.19 -1.70 22.57
C ARG A 220 0.06 -0.87 23.84
N LEU A 221 1.15 -0.63 24.58
CA LEU A 221 1.10 0.17 25.80
C LEU A 221 0.71 1.63 25.53
N LYS A 222 1.17 2.22 24.41
CA LYS A 222 0.79 3.57 23.98
C LYS A 222 -0.69 3.64 23.58
N VAL A 223 -1.16 2.66 22.82
CA VAL A 223 -2.58 2.51 22.44
C VAL A 223 -3.43 2.32 23.67
N GLN A 224 -2.99 1.47 24.61
CA GLN A 224 -3.62 1.27 25.90
C GLN A 224 -3.79 2.62 26.61
N ASN A 225 -2.69 3.33 26.87
CA ASN A 225 -2.75 4.64 27.52
C ASN A 225 -3.73 5.60 26.82
N SER A 226 -3.67 5.69 25.49
CA SER A 226 -4.52 6.59 24.70
C SER A 226 -6.01 6.25 24.76
N ILE A 227 -6.33 4.95 24.78
CA ILE A 227 -7.70 4.45 24.94
C ILE A 227 -8.19 4.63 26.38
N PHE A 228 -7.33 4.35 27.38
CA PHE A 228 -7.64 4.45 28.81
C PHE A 228 -8.06 5.87 29.25
N TRP A 229 -7.60 6.92 28.58
CA TRP A 229 -8.07 8.28 28.83
C TRP A 229 -9.53 8.51 28.43
N ASN A 230 -10.08 7.68 27.56
CA ASN A 230 -11.41 7.86 26.97
C ASN A 230 -12.40 6.72 27.26
N MET A 231 -11.97 5.65 27.94
CA MET A 231 -12.82 4.47 28.23
C MET A 231 -12.64 3.98 29.68
N GLU A 232 -13.61 3.22 30.19
CA GLU A 232 -13.55 2.63 31.54
C GLU A 232 -12.28 1.78 31.78
N LYS A 233 -11.83 1.75 33.05
CA LYS A 233 -10.54 1.20 33.49
C LYS A 233 -10.35 -0.32 33.36
N ASN A 234 -11.31 -1.07 32.83
CA ASN A 234 -11.32 -2.54 32.90
C ASN A 234 -11.36 -3.21 31.52
N PHE A 235 -10.34 -3.04 30.68
CA PHE A 235 -10.15 -3.85 29.46
C PHE A 235 -8.69 -4.31 29.34
N ASN A 236 -8.49 -5.48 28.72
CA ASN A 236 -7.16 -5.96 28.36
C ASN A 236 -6.95 -5.85 26.85
N LEU A 237 -5.74 -5.41 26.49
CA LEU A 237 -5.28 -5.39 25.10
C LEU A 237 -4.36 -6.58 24.84
N MET A 238 -4.64 -7.33 23.77
CA MET A 238 -3.80 -8.40 23.27
C MET A 238 -3.13 -7.99 21.97
N LEU A 239 -1.86 -8.37 21.79
CA LEU A 239 -1.18 -8.18 20.52
C LEU A 239 -1.79 -9.10 19.46
N GLY A 240 -2.20 -8.52 18.35
CA GLY A 240 -2.58 -9.26 17.15
C GLY A 240 -1.43 -9.29 16.15
N LYS A 241 -1.77 -9.12 14.88
CA LYS A 241 -0.84 -9.13 13.75
C LYS A 241 -0.12 -7.79 13.59
N ARG A 242 1.10 -7.81 13.05
CA ARG A 242 1.76 -6.63 12.46
C ARG A 242 1.83 -6.81 10.94
N GLU A 243 1.45 -5.76 10.21
CA GLU A 243 1.61 -5.67 8.77
C GLU A 243 2.57 -4.53 8.44
N ILE A 244 3.46 -4.76 7.50
CA ILE A 244 4.50 -3.82 7.09
C ILE A 244 4.44 -3.72 5.57
N SER A 245 4.42 -2.49 5.06
CA SER A 245 4.53 -2.21 3.63
C SER A 245 5.46 -1.01 3.45
N PRO A 246 6.42 -1.06 2.50
CA PRO A 246 7.25 0.10 2.23
C PRO A 246 6.38 1.26 1.76
N ILE A 247 6.70 2.47 2.23
CA ILE A 247 6.14 3.66 1.60
C ILE A 247 6.77 3.75 0.22
N MET A 248 5.95 3.76 -0.81
CA MET A 248 6.45 4.01 -2.15
C MET A 248 6.66 5.51 -2.31
N ASN A 249 7.85 5.92 -2.75
CA ASN A 249 8.06 7.25 -3.26
C ASN A 249 7.15 7.41 -4.47
N ARG A 250 6.29 8.40 -4.37
CA ARG A 250 5.64 8.98 -5.52
C ARG A 250 6.74 9.55 -6.40
N MET A 251 6.84 9.11 -7.65
CA MET A 251 7.47 9.98 -8.63
C MET A 251 6.66 11.27 -8.81
N GLU A 252 5.35 11.31 -8.48
CA GLU A 252 4.53 12.55 -8.54
C GLU A 252 3.34 12.60 -7.55
N ASP A 253 3.01 13.81 -7.08
CA ASP A 253 2.23 14.06 -5.86
C ASP A 253 0.70 14.07 -5.96
N SER A 254 0.08 13.86 -7.13
CA SER A 254 -1.38 13.71 -7.23
C SER A 254 -1.82 12.82 -8.39
N LEU A 255 -2.96 12.14 -8.19
CA LEU A 255 -3.60 11.31 -9.23
C LEU A 255 -4.10 12.16 -10.41
N GLU A 256 -4.42 13.43 -10.14
CA GLU A 256 -4.79 14.46 -11.11
C GLU A 256 -3.60 14.81 -12.01
N HIS A 257 -2.40 14.98 -11.43
CA HIS A 257 -1.20 15.21 -12.23
C HIS A 257 -0.82 14.01 -13.10
N ILE A 258 -1.12 12.77 -12.70
CA ILE A 258 -0.91 11.58 -13.54
C ILE A 258 -1.91 11.51 -14.71
N ILE A 259 -3.09 12.10 -14.55
CA ILE A 259 -4.05 12.28 -15.63
C ILE A 259 -3.55 13.37 -16.61
N ASP A 260 -2.82 14.36 -16.11
CA ASP A 260 -2.27 15.49 -16.87
C ASP A 260 -0.79 15.33 -17.32
N TYR A 261 -0.06 14.31 -16.83
CA TYR A 261 1.33 14.07 -17.18
C TYR A 261 1.45 13.41 -18.56
N ASP A 262 1.36 14.29 -19.55
CA ASP A 262 2.13 14.49 -20.78
C ASP A 262 3.42 13.68 -21.06
N ILE A 263 3.89 12.77 -20.20
CA ILE A 263 5.02 11.85 -20.52
C ILE A 263 4.64 10.86 -21.64
N MET A 264 3.35 10.76 -21.99
CA MET A 264 2.85 9.96 -23.11
C MET A 264 2.59 10.76 -24.40
N ASP A 265 2.47 12.09 -24.35
CA ASP A 265 2.20 12.93 -25.54
C ASP A 265 3.50 13.35 -26.24
N SER A 266 4.66 13.21 -25.59
CA SER A 266 5.96 13.46 -26.22
C SER A 266 6.43 12.36 -27.19
N GLU A 267 5.62 11.31 -27.47
CA GLU A 267 5.96 10.23 -28.41
C GLU A 267 4.90 9.98 -29.50
N ILE A 268 3.88 10.85 -29.63
CA ILE A 268 2.86 10.75 -30.70
C ILE A 268 3.08 11.81 -31.80
N HIS A 269 4.06 12.70 -31.64
CA HIS A 269 4.43 13.74 -32.60
C HIS A 269 5.86 13.64 -33.14
N GLU A 270 6.40 12.41 -33.26
CA GLU A 270 7.52 12.11 -34.18
C GLU A 270 7.09 11.09 -35.24
#